data_AF-A0A355T8H7-F1
#
_entry.id   AF-A0A355T8H7-F1
#
_cell.length_a   1.000
_cell.length_b   1.000
_cell.length_c   1.000
_cell.angle_alpha   90.00
_cell.angle_beta   90.00
_cell.angle_gamma   90.00
#
_symmetry.space_group_name_H-M   'P 1'
#
loop_
_entity.id
_entity.type
_entity.pdbx_description
1 polymer ?
#
loop_
_entity_poly.entity_id
_entity_poly.type
_entity_poly.pdbx_seq_one_letter_code
_entity_poly.pdbx_strand_id
1 'polypeptide(L)'
;DARANLPTWMMAWLGFLALTFLSSVIFALNHVPARWVLAGFVGSHVATIAIENTEGMVLRAGLVSLLHVVFWTPGLVSLLSNQSDIRLNSAYGIWASLLLFVYAVAFTFDIRDGIVWLLFMVGV
;
A
#
# COMPACT_ATOMS: atom_id res chain seq x y z
N ASP A 1 5.22 -15.51 -16.26
CA ASP A 1 4.65 -14.70 -15.17
C ASP A 1 5.75 -13.79 -14.63
N ALA A 2 5.64 -12.46 -14.80
CA ALA A 2 6.73 -11.52 -14.49
C ALA A 2 7.15 -11.54 -13.01
N ARG A 3 6.26 -12.02 -12.13
CA ARG A 3 6.51 -12.22 -10.69
C ARG A 3 7.47 -13.38 -10.40
N ALA A 4 7.53 -14.40 -11.26
CA ALA A 4 8.33 -15.61 -11.05
C ALA A 4 9.85 -15.38 -11.24
N ASN A 5 10.24 -14.24 -11.84
CA ASN A 5 11.63 -13.89 -12.11
C ASN A 5 12.18 -12.77 -11.21
N LEU A 6 11.43 -12.37 -10.17
CA LEU A 6 11.90 -11.36 -9.24
C LEU A 6 13.05 -11.91 -8.38
N PRO A 7 14.09 -11.11 -8.09
CA PRO A 7 15.12 -11.49 -7.14
C PRO A 7 14.51 -11.84 -5.77
N THR A 8 15.07 -12.82 -5.08
CA THR A 8 14.54 -13.31 -3.78
C THR A 8 14.36 -12.20 -2.75
N TRP A 9 15.28 -11.24 -2.69
CA TRP A 9 15.18 -10.10 -1.77
C TRP A 9 13.95 -9.23 -2.06
N MET A 10 13.57 -9.08 -3.33
CA MET A 10 12.40 -8.31 -3.74
C MET A 10 11.11 -9.07 -3.37
N MET A 11 11.08 -10.38 -3.59
CA MET A 11 9.94 -11.20 -3.14
C MET A 11 9.77 -11.13 -1.62
N ALA A 12 10.87 -11.19 -0.86
CA ALA A 12 10.85 -11.03 0.59
C ALA A 12 10.34 -9.64 1.01
N TRP A 13 10.78 -8.58 0.33
CA TRP A 13 10.31 -7.21 0.56
C TRP A 13 8.79 -7.08 0.31
N LEU A 14 8.30 -7.58 -0.82
CA LEU A 14 6.87 -7.54 -1.16
C LEU A 14 6.03 -8.36 -0.17
N GLY A 15 6.51 -9.52 0.26
CA GLY A 15 5.85 -10.33 1.29
C GLY A 15 5.80 -9.60 2.64
N PHE A 16 6.92 -8.98 3.05
CA PHE A 16 7.00 -8.17 4.27
C PHE A 16 6.05 -6.97 4.23
N LEU A 17 5.99 -6.26 3.10
CA LEU A 17 5.06 -5.16 2.88
C LEU A 17 3.61 -5.64 3.03
N ALA A 18 3.23 -6.69 2.30
CA ALA A 18 1.87 -7.23 2.32
C ALA A 18 1.45 -7.68 3.73
N LEU A 19 2.34 -8.37 4.46
CA LEU A 19 2.09 -8.79 5.84
C LEU A 19 1.95 -7.60 6.80
N THR A 20 2.73 -6.55 6.62
CA THR A 20 2.65 -5.35 7.48
C THR A 20 1.31 -4.64 7.27
N PHE A 21 0.82 -4.52 6.04
CA PHE A 21 -0.52 -3.99 5.78
C PHE A 21 -1.62 -4.94 6.29
N LEU A 22 -1.53 -6.25 6.01
CA LEU A 22 -2.55 -7.23 6.40
C LEU A 22 -2.67 -7.38 7.92
N SER A 23 -1.57 -7.21 8.66
CA SER A 23 -1.60 -7.21 10.13
C SER A 23 -2.42 -6.08 10.75
N SER A 24 -2.85 -5.07 9.96
CA SER A 24 -3.86 -4.10 10.37
C SER A 24 -5.16 -4.73 10.89
N VAL A 25 -5.53 -5.93 10.40
CA VAL A 25 -6.71 -6.69 10.88
C VAL A 25 -6.68 -6.88 12.40
N ILE A 26 -5.50 -7.10 12.99
CA ILE A 26 -5.32 -7.32 14.43
C ILE A 26 -5.75 -6.07 15.23
N PHE A 27 -5.53 -4.89 14.67
CA PHE A 27 -5.77 -3.61 15.33
C PHE A 27 -7.04 -2.90 14.86
N ALA A 28 -7.65 -3.35 13.77
CA ALA A 28 -8.77 -2.67 13.12
C ALA A 28 -10.01 -2.51 14.03
N LEU A 29 -10.25 -3.44 14.96
CA LEU A 29 -11.38 -3.30 15.89
C LEU A 29 -11.20 -2.13 16.86
N ASN A 30 -9.97 -1.91 17.33
CA ASN A 30 -9.68 -0.96 18.42
C ASN A 30 -9.12 0.38 17.94
N HIS A 31 -8.54 0.44 16.74
CA HIS A 31 -7.82 1.62 16.25
C HIS A 31 -8.38 2.07 14.90
N VAL A 32 -8.90 3.30 14.86
CA VAL A 32 -9.42 3.92 13.62
C VAL A 32 -8.36 3.94 12.50
N PRO A 33 -7.07 4.29 12.75
CA PRO A 33 -6.08 4.26 11.68
C PRO A 33 -5.87 2.87 11.07
N ALA A 34 -5.95 1.81 11.88
CA ALA A 34 -5.84 0.45 11.38
C ALA A 34 -7.00 0.06 10.45
N ARG A 35 -8.21 0.60 10.68
CA ARG A 35 -9.35 0.41 9.75
C ARG A 35 -9.08 1.04 8.40
N TRP A 36 -8.52 2.25 8.38
CA TRP A 36 -8.19 2.94 7.13
C TRP A 36 -7.05 2.27 6.37
N VAL A 37 -6.05 1.76 7.08
CA VAL A 37 -4.98 0.94 6.48
C VAL A 37 -5.56 -0.34 5.87
N LEU A 38 -6.42 -1.05 6.59
CA LEU A 38 -7.06 -2.27 6.11
C LEU A 38 -7.95 -1.98 4.89
N ALA A 39 -8.76 -0.92 4.96
CA ALA A 39 -9.63 -0.50 3.86
C ALA A 39 -8.82 -0.11 2.62
N GLY A 40 -7.71 0.60 2.79
CA GLY A 40 -6.79 0.92 1.70
C GLY A 40 -6.16 -0.30 1.06
N PHE A 41 -5.70 -1.25 1.89
CA PHE A 41 -5.13 -2.51 1.41
C PHE A 41 -6.16 -3.35 0.63
N VAL A 42 -7.34 -3.57 1.20
CA VAL A 42 -8.43 -4.32 0.55
C VAL A 42 -8.90 -3.59 -0.71
N GLY A 43 -9.12 -2.28 -0.61
CA GLY A 43 -9.57 -1.44 -1.72
C GLY A 43 -8.64 -1.47 -2.92
N SER A 44 -7.32 -1.37 -2.69
CA SER A 44 -6.34 -1.45 -3.78
C SER A 44 -6.34 -2.81 -4.47
N HIS A 45 -6.50 -3.91 -3.72
CA HIS A 45 -6.58 -5.26 -4.28
C HIS A 45 -7.86 -5.50 -5.06
N VAL A 46 -9.01 -5.09 -4.51
CA VAL A 46 -10.31 -5.17 -5.20
C VAL A 46 -10.28 -4.37 -6.50
N ALA A 47 -9.74 -3.14 -6.47
CA ALA A 47 -9.59 -2.32 -7.67
C ALA A 47 -8.66 -2.98 -8.71
N THR A 48 -7.54 -3.54 -8.26
CA THR A 48 -6.60 -4.26 -9.14
C THR A 48 -7.28 -5.45 -9.81
N ILE A 49 -7.99 -6.29 -9.05
CA ILE A 49 -8.74 -7.44 -9.58
C ILE A 49 -9.81 -6.97 -10.57
N ALA A 50 -10.57 -5.93 -10.24
CA ALA A 50 -11.60 -5.40 -11.14
C ALA A 50 -11.00 -4.93 -12.48
N ILE A 51 -9.84 -4.26 -12.44
CA ILE A 51 -9.12 -3.83 -13.63
C ILE A 51 -8.60 -5.02 -14.44
N GLU A 52 -8.01 -6.02 -13.80
CA GLU A 52 -7.51 -7.24 -14.48
C GLU A 52 -8.63 -8.00 -15.20
N ASN A 53 -9.86 -7.94 -14.69
CA ASN A 53 -11.02 -8.60 -15.29
C ASN A 53 -11.77 -7.72 -16.31
N THR A 54 -11.31 -6.49 -16.57
CA THR A 54 -11.93 -5.60 -17.56
C THR A 54 -11.31 -5.84 -18.94
N GLU A 55 -12.14 -6.18 -19.93
CA GLU A 55 -11.67 -6.42 -21.30
C GLU A 55 -10.95 -5.19 -21.88
N GLY A 56 -9.80 -5.42 -22.50
CA GLY A 56 -8.98 -4.37 -23.13
C GLY A 56 -8.07 -3.60 -22.16
N MET A 57 -8.18 -3.81 -20.85
CA MET A 57 -7.28 -3.20 -19.86
C MET A 57 -6.11 -4.12 -19.57
N VAL A 58 -4.88 -3.63 -19.78
CA VAL A 58 -3.66 -4.34 -19.36
C VAL A 58 -3.17 -3.72 -18.07
N LEU A 59 -3.18 -4.50 -16.99
CA LEU A 59 -2.64 -4.05 -15.71
C LEU A 59 -1.13 -3.83 -15.84
N ARG A 60 -0.70 -2.58 -15.69
CA ARG A 60 0.72 -2.19 -15.72
C ARG A 60 1.21 -1.84 -14.33
N ALA A 61 2.51 -2.03 -14.09
CA ALA A 61 3.13 -1.73 -12.80
C ALA A 61 2.83 -0.30 -12.31
N GLY A 62 2.95 0.71 -13.20
CA GLY A 62 2.66 2.09 -12.82
C GLY A 62 1.18 2.37 -12.50
N LEU A 63 0.23 1.62 -13.10
CA LEU A 63 -1.18 1.69 -12.72
C LEU A 63 -1.38 1.10 -11.31
N VAL A 64 -0.75 -0.03 -11.00
CA VAL A 64 -0.79 -0.63 -9.65
C VAL A 64 -0.22 0.34 -8.62
N SER A 65 0.92 0.95 -8.91
CA SER A 65 1.52 1.98 -8.06
C SER A 65 0.60 3.19 -7.85
N LEU A 66 -0.09 3.65 -8.90
CA LEU A 66 -1.08 4.71 -8.76
C LEU A 66 -2.25 4.30 -7.84
N LEU A 67 -2.73 3.06 -7.96
CA LEU A 67 -3.78 2.53 -7.07
C LEU A 67 -3.28 2.49 -5.62
N HIS A 68 -2.04 2.08 -5.35
CA HIS A 68 -1.47 2.13 -4.00
C HIS A 68 -1.47 3.56 -3.44
N VAL A 69 -1.00 4.54 -4.21
CA VAL A 69 -1.02 5.95 -3.78
C VAL A 69 -2.44 6.39 -3.43
N VAL A 70 -3.42 6.14 -4.31
CA VAL A 70 -4.81 6.57 -4.08
C VAL A 70 -5.43 5.88 -2.87
N PHE A 71 -5.32 4.56 -2.78
CA PHE A 71 -6.03 3.78 -1.75
C PHE A 71 -5.31 3.76 -0.40
N TRP A 72 -3.98 3.83 -0.37
CA TRP A 72 -3.24 3.76 0.89
C TRP A 72 -3.03 5.13 1.55
N THR A 73 -3.09 6.23 0.79
CA THR A 73 -2.94 7.59 1.35
C THR A 73 -3.91 7.90 2.49
N PRO A 74 -5.21 7.56 2.43
CA PRO A 74 -6.10 7.76 3.58
C PRO A 74 -5.64 7.06 4.86
N GLY A 75 -5.06 5.86 4.74
CA GLY A 75 -4.47 5.12 5.87
C GLY A 75 -3.26 5.85 6.47
N LEU A 76 -2.36 6.34 5.62
CA LEU A 76 -1.23 7.17 6.04
C LEU A 76 -1.67 8.45 6.74
N VAL A 77 -2.61 9.19 6.12
CA VAL A 77 -3.17 10.42 6.69
C VAL A 77 -3.82 10.14 8.05
N SER A 78 -4.56 9.03 8.19
CA SER A 78 -5.15 8.63 9.45
C SER A 78 -4.10 8.34 10.53
N LEU A 79 -3.01 7.63 10.20
CA LEU A 79 -1.91 7.39 11.16
C LEU A 79 -1.26 8.69 11.63
N LEU A 80 -0.92 9.58 10.70
CA LEU A 80 -0.28 10.86 11.02
C LEU A 80 -1.20 11.79 11.82
N SER A 81 -2.50 11.76 11.53
CA SER A 81 -3.51 12.56 12.25
C SER A 81 -3.75 12.04 13.68
N ASN A 82 -3.44 10.77 13.94
CA ASN A 82 -3.60 10.12 15.24
C ASN A 82 -2.24 9.74 15.86
N GLN A 83 -1.18 10.51 15.56
CA GLN A 83 0.18 10.22 16.02
C GLN A 83 0.33 10.16 17.56
N SER A 84 -0.57 10.80 18.31
CA SER A 84 -0.60 10.73 19.78
C SER A 84 -0.85 9.32 20.33
N ASP A 85 -1.47 8.46 19.53
CA ASP A 85 -1.81 7.08 19.89
C ASP A 85 -0.62 6.13 19.61
N ILE A 86 0.39 6.59 18.86
CA ILE A 86 1.57 5.82 18.50
C ILE A 86 2.56 5.87 19.66
N ARG A 87 2.41 4.92 20.60
CA ARG A 87 3.32 4.77 21.74
C ARG A 87 4.21 3.54 21.55
N LEU A 88 5.53 3.73 21.50
CA LEU A 88 6.51 2.66 21.23
C LEU A 88 6.55 1.54 22.29
N ASN A 89 5.92 1.74 23.44
CA ASN A 89 5.75 0.71 24.48
C ASN A 89 4.51 -0.18 24.28
N SER A 90 3.75 0.03 23.21
CA SER A 90 2.55 -0.75 22.88
C SER A 90 2.72 -1.49 21.56
N ALA A 91 2.10 -2.67 21.44
CA ALA A 91 2.12 -3.45 20.21
C ALA A 91 1.60 -2.67 19.00
N TYR A 92 0.53 -1.90 19.18
CA TYR A 92 -0.02 -1.01 18.15
C TYR A 92 0.98 0.07 17.75
N GLY A 93 1.64 0.73 18.69
CA GLY A 93 2.60 1.79 18.37
C GLY A 93 3.85 1.27 17.65
N ILE A 94 4.34 0.09 18.00
CA ILE A 94 5.43 -0.58 17.26
C ILE A 94 4.97 -0.89 15.83
N TRP A 95 3.79 -1.50 15.69
CA TRP A 95 3.21 -1.81 14.38
C TRP A 95 2.99 -0.56 13.53
N ALA A 96 2.42 0.51 14.10
CA ALA A 96 2.18 1.77 13.42
C ALA A 96 3.49 2.44 12.98
N SER A 97 4.53 2.38 13.80
CA SER A 97 5.86 2.90 13.46
C SER A 97 6.51 2.10 12.32
N LEU A 98 6.39 0.77 12.36
CA LEU A 98 6.85 -0.11 11.29
C LEU A 98 6.11 0.19 9.97
N LEU A 99 4.79 0.37 10.06
CA LEU A 99 3.96 0.67 8.90
C LEU A 99 4.28 2.05 8.33
N LEU A 100 4.56 3.06 9.15
CA LEU A 100 5.04 4.37 8.68
C LEU A 100 6.37 4.26 7.93
N PHE A 101 7.29 3.41 8.39
CA PHE A 101 8.52 3.10 7.65
C PHE A 101 8.21 2.45 6.30
N VAL A 102 7.31 1.45 6.27
CA VAL A 102 6.87 0.79 5.04
C VAL A 102 6.24 1.80 4.06
N TYR A 103 5.38 2.70 4.55
CA TYR A 103 4.81 3.78 3.75
C TYR A 103 5.89 4.65 3.11
N ALA A 104 6.88 5.10 3.89
CA ALA A 104 7.94 5.97 3.39
C ALA A 104 8.74 5.31 2.25
N VAL A 105 9.08 4.03 2.40
CA VAL A 105 9.81 3.29 1.37
C VAL A 105 8.92 3.03 0.16
N ALA A 106 7.70 2.51 0.36
CA ALA A 106 6.80 2.15 -0.74
C ALA A 106 6.40 3.36 -1.58
N PHE A 107 5.99 4.47 -0.95
CA PHE A 107 5.54 5.67 -1.66
C PHE A 107 6.64 6.34 -2.47
N THR A 108 7.91 6.16 -2.12
CA THR A 108 9.03 6.65 -2.94
C THR A 108 9.00 6.02 -4.34
N PHE A 109 8.70 4.72 -4.42
CA PHE A 109 8.57 4.01 -5.69
C PHE A 109 7.20 4.23 -6.34
N ASP A 110 6.13 4.11 -5.55
CA ASP A 110 4.76 4.15 -6.08
C ASP A 110 4.39 5.53 -6.65
N ILE A 111 4.82 6.63 -6.01
CA ILE A 111 4.56 7.98 -6.54
C ILE A 111 5.29 8.18 -7.86
N ARG A 112 6.57 7.81 -7.93
CA ARG A 112 7.37 7.92 -9.15
C ARG A 112 6.73 7.14 -10.30
N ASP A 113 6.45 5.86 -10.07
CA ASP A 113 5.97 4.96 -11.12
C ASP A 113 4.52 5.30 -11.50
N GLY A 114 3.70 5.78 -10.56
CA GLY A 114 2.39 6.34 -10.81
C GLY A 114 2.43 7.60 -11.67
N ILE A 115 3.37 8.53 -11.41
CA ILE A 115 3.56 9.73 -12.26
C ILE A 115 3.98 9.33 -13.68
N VAL A 116 4.95 8.42 -13.83
CA VAL A 116 5.39 7.92 -15.15
C VAL A 116 4.22 7.31 -15.92
N TRP A 117 3.35 6.58 -15.24
CA TRP A 117 2.14 6.03 -15.84
C TRP A 117 1.13 7.09 -16.30
N LEU A 118 0.90 8.12 -15.48
CA LEU A 118 0.02 9.24 -15.84
C LEU A 118 0.55 10.00 -17.06
N LEU A 119 1.86 10.27 -17.11
CA LEU A 119 2.52 10.91 -18.25
C LEU A 119 2.36 10.08 -19.54
N PHE A 120 2.63 8.77 -19.45
CA PHE A 120 2.40 7.84 -20.55
C PHE A 120 0.94 7.88 -21.06
N MET A 121 -0.04 7.99 -20.16
CA MET A 121 -1.46 8.07 -20.53
C MET A 121 -1.83 9.37 -21.24
N VAL A 122 -1.14 10.47 -20.97
CA VAL A 122 -1.38 11.77 -21.63
C VAL A 122 -0.46 11.99 -22.84
N GLY A 123 0.36 11.00 -23.22
CA GLY A 123 1.23 11.04 -24.39
C GLY A 123 2.49 11.91 -24.21
N VAL A 124 2.93 12.10 -22.96
CA VAL A 124 4.16 12.81 -22.59
C VAL A 124 5.22 11.82 -22.13
#